data_AF-T0ZC44-F1
#
_entry.id   AF-T0ZC44-F1
#
_cell.length_a   1.000
_cell.length_b   1.000
_cell.length_c   1.000
_cell.angle_alpha   90.00
_cell.angle_beta   90.00
_cell.angle_gamma   90.00
#
_symmetry.space_group_name_H-M   'P 1'
#
loop_
_entity.id
_entity.type
_entity.pdbx_description
1 polymer ?
#
loop_
_entity_poly.entity_id
_entity_poly.type
_entity_poly.pdbx_seq_one_letter_code
_entity_poly.pdbx_strand_id
1 'polypeptide(L)'
;MDLLTLARGPILQWALVIFVVGTVWRLAGILLLRRKPDYTEPRSTHTWRGAAKLIVTRTWSKREFRASTAFGQTIGYVFHIGLAIVVFGFVPHILF
;
A
#
# COMPACT_ATOMS: atom_id res chain seq x y z
N MET A 1 5.10 9.44 -35.83
CA MET A 1 4.91 9.45 -34.37
C MET A 1 6.26 9.14 -33.74
N ASP A 2 6.76 10.00 -32.87
CA ASP A 2 7.99 9.73 -32.14
C ASP A 2 7.72 8.83 -30.92
N LEU A 3 8.72 8.05 -30.48
CA LEU A 3 8.62 7.16 -29.34
C LEU A 3 8.15 7.90 -28.08
N LEU A 4 8.59 9.14 -27.88
CA LEU A 4 8.19 9.95 -26.74
C LEU A 4 6.69 10.27 -26.76
N THR A 5 6.15 10.61 -27.93
CA THR A 5 4.72 10.93 -28.11
C THR A 5 3.84 9.70 -27.93
N LEU A 6 4.31 8.53 -28.36
CA LEU A 6 3.62 7.26 -28.18
C LEU A 6 3.60 6.82 -26.71
N ALA A 7 4.75 6.93 -26.04
CA ALA A 7 4.91 6.55 -24.64
C ALA A 7 4.07 7.43 -23.69
N ARG A 8 4.04 8.75 -23.92
CA ARG A 8 3.29 9.70 -23.07
C ARG A 8 1.80 9.76 -23.37
N GLY A 9 1.39 9.42 -24.60
CA GLY A 9 -0.01 9.46 -25.00
C GLY A 9 -0.67 8.07 -24.90
N PRO A 10 -0.83 7.34 -26.01
CA PRO A 10 -1.62 6.11 -26.04
C PRO A 10 -1.17 5.03 -25.07
N ILE A 11 0.14 4.77 -24.95
CA ILE A 11 0.63 3.67 -24.11
C ILE A 11 0.43 3.97 -22.62
N LEU A 12 0.61 5.23 -22.20
CA LEU A 12 0.37 5.63 -20.81
C LEU A 12 -1.11 5.44 -20.43
N GLN A 13 -2.04 5.79 -21.34
CA GLN A 13 -3.47 5.59 -21.13
C GLN A 13 -3.80 4.11 -20.99
N TRP A 14 -3.28 3.26 -21.89
CA TRP A 14 -3.47 1.81 -21.80
C TRP A 14 -2.87 1.22 -20.53
N ALA A 15 -1.68 1.65 -20.12
CA ALA A 15 -1.05 1.22 -18.87
C ALA A 15 -1.92 1.58 -17.66
N LEU A 16 -2.49 2.79 -17.62
CA LEU A 16 -3.39 3.22 -16.56
C LEU A 16 -4.69 2.39 -16.55
N VAL A 17 -5.30 2.15 -17.71
CA VAL A 17 -6.51 1.32 -17.84
C VAL A 17 -6.25 -0.08 -17.32
N ILE A 18 -5.16 -0.73 -17.76
CA ILE A 18 -4.78 -2.07 -17.31
C ILE A 18 -4.53 -2.09 -15.80
N PHE A 19 -3.83 -1.08 -15.28
CA PHE A 19 -3.55 -0.95 -13.86
C PHE A 19 -4.84 -0.84 -13.03
N VAL A 20 -5.76 0.04 -13.42
CA VAL A 20 -7.02 0.27 -12.71
C VAL A 20 -7.92 -0.97 -12.79
N VAL A 21 -8.14 -1.51 -13.99
CA VAL A 21 -8.99 -2.70 -14.19
C VAL A 21 -8.41 -3.90 -13.44
N GLY A 22 -7.11 -4.14 -13.54
CA GLY A 22 -6.44 -5.23 -12.83
C GLY A 22 -6.49 -5.07 -11.31
N THR A 23 -6.36 -3.85 -10.81
CA THR A 23 -6.48 -3.55 -9.37
C THR A 23 -7.90 -3.82 -8.88
N VAL A 24 -8.91 -3.31 -9.58
CA VAL A 24 -10.33 -3.56 -9.25
C VAL A 24 -10.64 -5.05 -9.28
N TRP A 25 -10.19 -5.78 -10.30
CA TRP A 25 -10.38 -7.23 -10.39
C TRP A 25 -9.79 -7.98 -9.19
N ARG A 26 -8.55 -7.65 -8.79
CA ARG A 26 -7.91 -8.28 -7.63
C ARG A 26 -8.62 -7.94 -6.32
N LEU A 27 -9.01 -6.68 -6.13
CA LEU A 27 -9.73 -6.24 -4.94
C LEU A 27 -11.09 -6.91 -4.85
N ALA A 28 -11.84 -7.01 -5.95
CA ALA A 28 -13.10 -7.73 -6.00
C ALA A 28 -12.91 -9.20 -5.61
N GLY A 29 -11.87 -9.87 -6.13
CA GLY A 29 -11.54 -11.24 -5.75
C GLY A 29 -11.28 -11.40 -4.24
N ILE A 30 -10.53 -10.49 -3.62
CA ILE A 30 -10.25 -10.51 -2.18
C ILE A 30 -11.53 -10.25 -1.35
N LEU A 31 -12.37 -9.32 -1.78
CA LEU A 31 -13.61 -8.96 -1.08
C LEU A 31 -14.67 -10.05 -1.18
N LEU A 32 -14.72 -10.78 -2.30
CA LEU A 32 -15.63 -11.89 -2.54
C LEU A 32 -15.16 -13.21 -1.90
N LEU A 33 -13.93 -13.25 -1.37
CA LEU A 33 -13.39 -14.44 -0.73
C LEU A 33 -14.16 -14.74 0.56
N ARG A 34 -14.87 -15.89 0.59
CA ARG A 34 -15.56 -16.35 1.79
C ARG A 34 -14.55 -16.63 2.91
N ARG A 35 -14.75 -15.96 4.04
CA ARG A 35 -14.02 -16.30 5.27
C ARG A 35 -14.54 -17.63 5.79
N LYS A 36 -13.61 -18.51 6.19
CA LYS A 36 -13.97 -19.73 6.90
C LYS A 36 -14.59 -19.34 8.25
N PRO A 37 -15.61 -20.09 8.71
CA PRO A 37 -16.15 -19.90 10.05
C PRO A 37 -15.01 -20.06 11.07
N ASP A 38 -14.97 -19.14 12.03
CA ASP A 38 -14.06 -19.25 13.18
C ASP A 38 -14.76 -20.13 14.23
N TYR A 39 -14.12 -21.26 14.56
CA TYR A 39 -14.63 -22.22 15.55
C TYR A 39 -14.05 -21.98 16.96
N THR A 40 -13.26 -20.92 17.13
CA THR A 40 -12.62 -20.60 18.40
C THR A 40 -13.57 -19.81 19.30
N GLU A 41 -13.56 -20.10 20.60
CA GLU A 41 -14.26 -19.28 21.58
C GLU A 41 -13.70 -17.83 21.57
N PRO A 42 -14.56 -16.79 21.55
CA PRO A 42 -14.11 -15.40 21.46
C PRO A 42 -13.19 -15.01 22.62
N ARG A 43 -11.90 -14.83 22.35
CA ARG A 43 -10.86 -14.51 23.36
C ARG A 43 -10.92 -13.07 23.88
N SER A 44 -11.65 -12.20 23.18
CA SER A 44 -11.90 -10.81 23.56
C SER A 44 -13.06 -10.27 22.72
N THR A 45 -13.78 -9.25 23.21
CA THR A 45 -14.72 -8.51 22.36
C THR A 45 -13.93 -7.92 21.18
N HIS A 46 -14.13 -8.46 19.98
CA HIS A 46 -13.49 -8.04 18.72
C HIS A 46 -13.86 -6.59 18.39
N THR A 47 -13.34 -5.64 19.17
CA THR A 47 -13.52 -4.23 18.90
C THR A 47 -12.56 -3.87 17.77
N TRP A 48 -13.11 -3.27 16.71
CA TRP A 48 -12.34 -2.64 15.64
C TRP A 48 -11.16 -1.82 16.17
N ARG A 49 -11.34 -1.18 17.35
CA ARG A 49 -10.31 -0.43 18.07
C ARG A 49 -9.10 -1.28 18.48
N GLY A 50 -9.31 -2.51 18.94
CA GLY A 50 -8.23 -3.43 19.27
C GLY A 50 -7.40 -3.85 18.06
N ALA A 51 -8.07 -4.09 16.92
CA ALA A 51 -7.40 -4.39 15.65
C ALA A 51 -6.58 -3.19 15.14
N ALA A 52 -7.16 -2.00 15.14
CA ALA A 52 -6.46 -0.78 14.75
C ALA A 52 -5.23 -0.50 15.63
N LYS A 53 -5.36 -0.66 16.95
CA LYS A 53 -4.23 -0.54 17.90
C LYS A 53 -3.14 -1.55 17.58
N LEU A 54 -3.50 -2.81 17.28
CA LEU A 54 -2.53 -3.84 16.94
C LEU A 54 -1.75 -3.47 15.67
N ILE A 55 -2.43 -3.02 14.61
CA ILE A 55 -1.78 -2.62 13.36
C ILE A 55 -0.75 -1.51 13.62
N VAL A 56 -1.15 -0.44 14.31
CA VAL A 56 -0.27 0.71 14.59
C VAL A 56 0.92 0.32 15.47
N THR A 57 0.68 -0.47 16.53
CA THR A 57 1.76 -0.90 17.43
C THR A 57 2.76 -1.85 16.76
N ARG A 58 2.35 -2.56 15.71
CA ARG A 58 3.18 -3.51 14.95
C ARG A 58 3.88 -2.88 13.75
N THR A 59 3.61 -1.61 13.47
CA THR A 59 4.31 -0.81 12.46
C THR A 59 5.80 -0.60 12.81
N TRP A 60 6.17 -0.72 14.09
CA TRP A 60 7.57 -0.73 14.53
C TRP A 60 8.05 -2.12 14.94
N SER A 61 9.30 -2.42 14.60
CA SER A 61 10.01 -3.59 15.13
C SER A 61 10.09 -3.51 16.65
N LYS A 62 9.91 -4.65 17.32
CA LYS A 62 9.98 -4.71 18.78
C LYS A 62 11.38 -4.33 19.27
N ARG A 63 11.47 -3.83 20.51
CA ARG A 63 12.69 -3.24 21.06
C ARG A 63 13.90 -4.18 21.00
N GLU A 64 13.66 -5.47 21.15
CA GLU A 64 14.65 -6.55 21.14
C GLU A 64 15.34 -6.71 19.78
N PHE A 65 14.64 -6.39 18.69
CA PHE A 65 15.16 -6.52 17.32
C PHE A 65 15.57 -5.19 16.69
N ARG A 66 15.44 -4.07 17.42
CA ARG A 66 15.77 -2.73 16.87
C ARG A 66 17.23 -2.62 16.48
N ALA A 67 18.16 -3.26 17.19
CA ALA A 67 19.59 -3.18 16.86
C ALA A 67 19.89 -3.72 15.45
N SER A 68 19.22 -4.78 15.01
CA SER A 68 19.41 -5.37 13.68
C SER A 68 18.48 -4.79 12.61
N THR A 69 17.29 -4.31 12.99
CA THR A 69 16.25 -3.89 12.03
C THR A 69 16.13 -2.37 11.87
N ALA A 70 16.69 -1.56 12.78
CA ALA A 70 16.49 -0.11 12.78
C ALA A 70 16.99 0.56 11.49
N PHE A 71 18.14 0.14 10.96
CA PHE A 71 18.67 0.72 9.73
C PHE A 71 17.74 0.49 8.53
N GLY A 72 17.39 -0.76 8.26
CA GLY A 72 16.48 -1.10 7.16
C GLY A 72 15.09 -0.47 7.33
N GLN A 73 14.55 -0.47 8.55
CA GLN A 73 13.27 0.17 8.85
C GLN A 73 13.33 1.69 8.60
N THR A 74 14.42 2.34 8.97
CA THR A 74 14.60 3.80 8.79
C THR A 74 14.69 4.14 7.31
N ILE A 75 15.51 3.43 6.55
CA ILE A 75 15.62 3.64 5.09
C ILE A 75 14.27 3.40 4.42
N GLY A 76 13.57 2.34 4.83
CA GLY A 76 12.21 2.06 4.35
C GLY A 76 11.29 3.26 4.57
N TYR A 77 11.24 3.83 5.77
CA TYR A 77 10.40 4.99 6.04
C TYR A 77 10.84 6.23 5.28
N VAL A 78 12.14 6.53 5.22
CA VAL A 78 12.67 7.67 4.47
C VAL A 78 12.26 7.59 3.01
N PHE A 79 12.40 6.40 2.39
CA PHE A 79 11.99 6.18 1.02
C PHE A 79 10.47 6.37 0.82
N HIS A 80 9.64 5.75 1.65
CA HIS A 80 8.18 5.83 1.48
C HIS A 80 7.63 7.23 1.75
N ILE A 81 8.14 7.91 2.78
CA ILE A 81 7.74 9.29 3.09
C ILE A 81 8.22 10.22 1.98
N GLY A 82 9.47 10.09 1.53
CA GLY A 82 10.01 10.87 0.42
C GLY A 82 9.20 10.67 -0.87
N LEU A 83 8.87 9.41 -1.20
CA LEU A 83 8.03 9.09 -2.35
C LEU A 83 6.64 9.72 -2.24
N ALA A 84 6.01 9.66 -1.06
CA ALA A 84 4.70 10.28 -0.85
C ALA A 84 4.77 11.81 -1.06
N ILE A 85 5.80 12.47 -0.55
CA ILE A 85 6.00 13.91 -0.76
C ILE A 85 6.15 14.23 -2.25
N VAL A 86 6.94 13.44 -2.99
CA VAL A 86 7.11 13.65 -4.44
C VAL A 86 5.80 13.43 -5.18
N VAL A 87 5.08 12.35 -4.90
CA VAL A 87 3.83 12.01 -5.60
C VAL A 87 2.73 13.05 -5.35
N PHE A 88 2.56 13.52 -4.11
CA PHE A 88 1.45 14.41 -3.76
C PHE A 88 1.81 15.89 -3.76
N GLY A 89 3.08 16.26 -3.60
CA GLY A 89 3.54 17.63 -3.44
C GLY A 89 4.34 18.19 -4.63
N PHE A 90 4.75 17.35 -5.59
CA PHE A 90 5.59 17.82 -6.70
C PHE A 90 4.76 18.35 -7.87
N VAL A 91 4.71 19.68 -7.96
CA VAL A 91 3.92 20.47 -8.93
C VAL A 91 4.03 20.00 -10.40
N PRO A 92 5.22 19.64 -10.93
CA PRO A 92 5.31 19.17 -12.31
C PRO A 92 4.43 17.95 -12.60
N HIS A 93 4.20 17.04 -11.66
CA HIS A 93 3.40 15.83 -11.91
C HIS A 93 1.87 16.09 -11.88
N ILE A 94 1.46 17.26 -11.40
CA ILE A 94 0.04 17.64 -11.23
C ILE A 94 -0.42 18.57 -12.36
N LEU A 95 0.49 19.35 -12.95
CA LEU A 95 0.19 20.37 -13.97
C LEU A 95 0.49 19.93 -15.42
N PHE A 96 0.84 18.67 -15.65
CA PHE A 96 1.07 18.10 -16.99
C PHE A 96 -0.21 17.55 -17.62
#